data_AF-X1DMG5-F1
#
_entry.id   AF-X1DMG5-F1
#
_cell.length_a   1.000
_cell.length_b   1.000
_cell.length_c   1.000
_cell.angle_alpha   90.00
_cell.angle_beta   90.00
_cell.angle_gamma   90.00
#
_symmetry.space_group_name_H-M   'P 1'
#
loop_
_entity.id
_entity.type
_entity.pdbx_description
1 polymer ?
#
loop_
_entity_poly.entity_id
_entity_poly.type
_entity_poly.pdbx_seq_one_letter_code
_entity_poly.pdbx_strand_id
1 'polypeptide(L)' 'PIEAGTFLVMAAVTKGEIFIEGAKPEMIRMAINKFRECGVNILEKENGILVSMDKKPEPTDISTLPFPGFPTDLQPLATV' A
#
# COMPACT_ATOMS: atom_id res chain seq x y z
N PRO A 1 6.90 8.56 -3.74
CA PRO A 1 6.84 7.13 -3.34
C PRO A 1 6.27 6.93 -1.93
N ILE A 2 6.86 7.57 -0.91
CA ILE A 2 6.42 7.42 0.49
C ILE A 2 4.99 7.94 0.68
N GLU A 3 4.67 9.12 0.17
CA GLU A 3 3.31 9.70 0.23
C GLU A 3 2.22 8.77 -0.34
N ALA A 4 2.45 8.17 -1.51
CA ALA A 4 1.52 7.20 -2.10
C ALA A 4 1.36 5.95 -1.21
N GLY A 5 2.44 5.48 -0.59
CA GLY A 5 2.39 4.41 0.40
C GLY A 5 1.58 4.78 1.65
N THR A 6 1.74 6.02 2.15
CA THR A 6 0.97 6.54 3.28
C THR A 6 -0.52 6.59 2.97
N PHE A 7 -0.91 7.11 1.80
CA PHE A 7 -2.32 7.13 1.37
C PHE A 7 -2.89 5.72 1.23
N LEU A 8 -2.11 4.78 0.67
CA LEU A 8 -2.50 3.37 0.59
C LEU A 8 -2.81 2.79 1.98
N VAL A 9 -1.92 2.99 2.96
CA VAL A 9 -2.15 2.53 4.34
C VAL A 9 -3.43 3.14 4.91
N MET A 10 -3.66 4.44 4.69
CA MET A 10 -4.86 5.11 5.19
C MET A 10 -6.13 4.49 4.62
N ALA A 11 -6.19 4.19 3.31
CA ALA A 11 -7.34 3.51 2.71
C ALA A 11 -7.58 2.12 3.32
N ALA A 12 -6.50 1.36 3.53
CA ALA A 12 -6.56 0.04 4.15
C ALA A 12 -7.10 0.08 5.59
N VAL A 13 -6.60 1.01 6.42
CA VAL A 13 -6.97 1.13 7.84
C VAL A 13 -8.39 1.70 8.01
N THR A 14 -8.75 2.69 7.19
CA THR A 14 -10.07 3.34 7.25
C THR A 14 -11.18 2.55 6.57
N LYS A 15 -10.84 1.48 5.84
CA LYS A 15 -11.79 0.73 5.00
C LYS A 15 -12.50 1.65 4.00
N GLY A 16 -11.70 2.54 3.40
CA GLY A 16 -12.17 3.51 2.42
C GLY A 16 -11.79 3.12 1.01
N GLU A 17 -12.21 3.95 0.07
CA GLU A 17 -11.78 3.91 -1.33
C GLU A 17 -11.20 5.27 -1.70
N ILE A 18 -9.97 5.27 -2.23
CA ILE A 18 -9.30 6.47 -2.72
C ILE A 18 -8.59 6.19 -4.03
N PHE A 19 -8.56 7.19 -4.92
CA PHE A 19 -7.68 7.20 -6.07
C PHE A 19 -6.44 8.03 -5.75
N ILE A 20 -5.26 7.41 -5.83
CA ILE A 20 -3.98 8.08 -5.58
C ILE A 20 -3.39 8.45 -6.94
N GLU A 21 -3.66 9.68 -7.37
CA GLU A 21 -3.17 10.22 -8.63
C GLU A 21 -1.65 10.41 -8.63
N GLY A 22 -1.00 10.15 -9.77
CA GLY A 22 0.45 10.26 -9.95
C GLY A 22 1.27 9.19 -9.22
N ALA A 23 0.61 8.25 -8.53
CA ALA A 23 1.29 7.11 -7.93
C ALA A 23 1.95 6.25 -9.02
N LYS A 24 3.23 5.92 -8.81
CA LYS A 24 4.03 5.05 -9.67
C LYS A 24 4.10 3.66 -9.05
N PRO A 25 3.27 2.68 -9.46
CA PRO A 25 3.18 1.37 -8.80
C PRO A 25 4.52 0.65 -8.68
N GLU A 26 5.39 0.81 -9.68
CA GLU A 26 6.75 0.28 -9.72
C GLU A 26 7.64 0.78 -8.58
N MET A 27 7.43 2.00 -8.10
CA MET A 27 8.23 2.59 -7.01
C MET A 27 7.83 2.06 -5.62
N ILE A 28 6.67 1.42 -5.49
CA ILE A 28 6.13 0.89 -4.23
C ILE A 28 5.60 -0.54 -4.38
N ARG A 29 6.10 -1.29 -5.38
CA ARG A 29 5.55 -2.60 -5.77
C ARG A 29 5.55 -3.61 -4.62
N MET A 30 6.60 -3.63 -3.79
CA MET A 30 6.65 -4.52 -2.62
C MET A 30 5.57 -4.17 -1.58
N ALA A 31 5.31 -2.88 -1.35
CA ALA A 31 4.24 -2.45 -0.45
C ALA A 31 2.87 -2.85 -1.01
N ILE A 32 2.60 -2.59 -2.30
CA ILE A 32 1.36 -3.01 -2.97
C ILE A 32 1.12 -4.51 -2.80
N ASN A 33 2.14 -5.33 -3.01
CA ASN A 33 2.02 -6.79 -2.85
C ASN A 33 1.68 -7.17 -1.41
N LYS A 34 2.36 -6.58 -0.42
CA LYS A 34 2.07 -6.85 1.00
C LYS A 34 0.66 -6.44 1.41
N PHE A 35 0.19 -5.28 0.97
CA PHE A 35 -1.18 -4.85 1.27
C PHE A 35 -2.25 -5.67 0.53
N ARG A 36 -1.95 -6.21 -0.66
CA ARG A 36 -2.81 -7.21 -1.31
C ARG A 36 -2.91 -8.49 -0.50
N GLU A 37 -1.81 -8.96 0.12
CA GLU A 37 -1.84 -10.10 1.05
C GLU A 37 -2.75 -9.82 2.26
N CYS A 38 -2.78 -8.57 2.76
CA CYS A 38 -3.71 -8.13 3.81
C CYS A 38 -5.18 -8.02 3.34
N GLY A 39 -5.45 -8.26 2.05
CA GLY A 39 -6.78 -8.20 1.45
C GLY A 39 -7.19 -6.85 0.88
N VAL A 40 -6.27 -5.89 0.75
CA VAL A 40 -6.55 -4.58 0.13
C VAL A 40 -6.70 -4.74 -1.38
N ASN A 41 -7.75 -4.18 -1.95
CA ASN A 41 -7.97 -4.15 -3.40
C ASN A 41 -7.18 -2.99 -4.00
N ILE A 42 -6.24 -3.29 -4.90
CA ILE A 42 -5.40 -2.28 -5.56
C ILE A 42 -5.46 -2.50 -7.07
N LEU A 43 -6.03 -1.53 -7.79
CA LEU A 43 -6.11 -1.52 -9.24
C LEU A 43 -5.17 -0.45 -9.81
N GLU A 44 -4.19 -0.89 -10.60
CA GLU A 44 -3.29 0.00 -11.35
C GLU A 44 -4.08 0.65 -12.51
N LYS A 45 -3.94 1.98 -12.65
CA LYS A 45 -4.58 2.80 -13.70
C LYS A 45 -3.49 3.63 -14.40
N GLU A 46 -3.84 4.25 -15.53
CA GLU A 46 -2.88 4.99 -16.37
C GLU A 46 -2.12 6.09 -15.61
N ASN A 47 -2.77 6.80 -14.69
CA ASN A 47 -2.17 7.91 -13.93
C ASN A 47 -2.20 7.68 -12.40
N GLY A 48 -2.13 6.44 -11.93
CA GLY A 48 -2.14 6.18 -10.48
C GLY A 48 -2.67 4.81 -10.09
N ILE A 49 -3.14 4.73 -8.85
CA ILE A 49 -3.76 3.50 -8.31
C ILE A 49 -5.08 3.81 -7.62
N LEU A 50 -6.09 2.97 -7.86
CA LEU A 50 -7.30 2.93 -7.05
C LEU A 50 -7.09 1.92 -5.93
N VAL A 51 -7.23 2.36 -4.68
CA VAL A 51 -7.06 1.54 -3.49
C VAL A 51 -8.38 1.51 -2.74
N SER A 52 -8.91 0.32 -2.47
CA SER A 52 -10.13 0.14 -1.69
C SER A 52 -10.05 -1.03 -0.71
N MET A 53 -10.78 -0.89 0.40
CA MET A 53 -10.90 -1.92 1.42
C MET A 53 -12.28 -1.83 2.08
N ASP A 54 -12.93 -2.96 2.33
CA ASP A 54 -14.28 -3.04 2.91
C ASP A 54 -14.34 -3.89 4.19
N LYS A 55 -13.26 -4.60 4.50
CA LYS A 55 -13.11 -5.51 5.63
C LYS A 55 -11.95 -5.12 6.54
N LYS A 56 -11.77 -5.85 7.64
CA LYS A 56 -10.58 -5.69 8.48
C LYS A 56 -9.36 -6.25 7.72
N PRO A 57 -8.21 -5.54 7.70
CA PRO A 57 -6.98 -6.10 7.15
C PRO A 57 -6.56 -7.39 7.86
N GLU A 58 -6.15 -8.38 7.09
CA GLU A 58 -5.54 -9.61 7.60
C GLU A 58 -4.05 -9.38 7.90
N PRO A 59 -3.48 -10.07 8.91
CA PRO A 59 -2.07 -9.92 9.25
C PRO A 59 -1.15 -10.46 8.14
N THR A 60 0.00 -9.82 7.95
CA THR A 60 1.10 -10.30 7.09
C THR A 60 2.45 -9.98 7.72
N ASP A 61 3.47 -10.73 7.33
CA ASP A 61 4.86 -10.48 7.72
C ASP A 61 5.52 -9.47 6.78
N ILE A 62 6.18 -8.47 7.37
CA ILE A 62 6.94 -7.45 6.65
C ILE A 62 8.39 -7.46 7.12
N SER A 63 9.31 -7.55 6.16
CA SER A 63 10.74 -7.36 6.38
C SER A 63 11.24 -6.22 5.49
N THR A 64 11.94 -5.26 6.08
CA THR A 64 12.52 -4.13 5.33
C THR A 64 13.72 -4.59 4.51
N LEU A 65 13.82 -4.13 3.27
CA LEU A 65 14.92 -4.45 2.36
C LEU A 65 15.26 -3.22 1.51
N PRO A 66 16.51 -3.06 1.03
CA PRO A 66 16.84 -2.03 0.04
C PRO A 66 15.92 -2.11 -1.18
N PHE A 67 15.68 -0.96 -1.84
CA PHE A 67 14.86 -0.90 -3.05
C PHE A 67 15.30 -1.98 -4.07
N PRO A 68 14.36 -2.77 -4.64
CA PRO A 68 12.89 -2.61 -4.67
C PRO A 68 12.12 -3.28 -3.51
N GLY A 69 12.79 -3.59 -2.40
CA GLY A 69 12.19 -4.16 -1.20
C GLY A 69 11.22 -3.24 -0.44
N PHE A 70 10.70 -3.71 0.71
CA PHE A 70 9.78 -2.93 1.51
C PHE A 70 10.51 -1.75 2.16
N PRO A 71 10.08 -0.50 1.93
CA PRO A 71 10.81 0.68 2.38
C PRO A 71 10.68 0.86 3.89
N THR A 72 11.80 1.16 4.55
CA THR A 72 11.83 1.34 6.01
C THR A 72 10.94 2.51 6.46
N ASP A 73 10.73 3.52 5.62
CA ASP A 73 9.88 4.68 5.92
C ASP A 73 8.38 4.33 6.01
N LEU A 74 7.93 3.25 5.36
CA LEU A 74 6.52 2.80 5.44
C LEU A 74 6.31 1.77 6.56
N GLN A 75 7.36 1.13 7.06
CA GLN A 75 7.22 0.05 8.03
C GLN A 75 6.50 0.50 9.30
N PRO A 76 6.80 1.66 9.93
CA PRO A 76 6.07 2.15 11.10
C PRO A 76 4.58 2.41 10.85
N LEU A 77 4.19 2.74 9.62
CA LEU A 77 2.79 2.99 9.25
C LEU A 77 2.02 1.67 9.02
N ALA A 78 2.73 0.63 8.59
CA ALA A 78 2.15 -0.68 8.29
C ALA A 78 2.08 -1.63 9.49
N THR A 79 2.83 -1.34 10.57
CA THR A 79 2.87 -2.16 11.77
C THR A 79 2.01 -1.59 12.89
N VAL A 80 1.17 -2.43 13.49
CA VAL A 80 0.58 -2.23 14.82
C VAL A 80 0.96 -3.37 15.73
#